data_AF-A0A358JRS6-F1
#
_entry.id   AF-A0A358JRS6-F1
#
_cell.length_a   1.000
_cell.length_b   1.000
_cell.length_c   1.000
_cell.angle_alpha   90.00
_cell.angle_beta   90.00
_cell.angle_gamma   90.00
#
_symmetry.space_group_name_H-M   'P 1'
#
loop_
_entity.id
_entity.type
_entity.pdbx_description
1 polymer ?
#
loop_
_entity_poly.entity_id
_entity_poly.type
_entity_poly.pdbx_seq_one_letter_code
_entity_poly.pdbx_strand_id
1 'polypeptide(L)'
;MSIGFFINIIVAFNGIIMCLIFLPKIKLMYLSNNLIYFLIIILSGIYIYTYVMLIATGGLTRINFNLEEVYDVREQLSQNRFFLSSYFINWVGYSLNPLLIILGLYKKRGSLLLTGIIMQLLIFSMTNFKSFLYIIILLIVVYYLAQKPKLFSKIGIAVFVFLSVMYIHYLTFGVTVLNSSLIRRQFFIPAHLHFLYHDFFSRNYNPFIYFSDSILSSVVNYPYQDAVTRVISKFYWGREFGPNVGFFGNAYFNIGIPGVYLLSILLVLLLKIVQSTEKHLPSKVISALILTPFMALINSGFFTTLLTHSFLLTIITLWIISSYEKNKKMR
;
A
#
# COMPACT_ATOMS: atom_id res chain seq x y z
N MET A 1 9.31 -26.76 0.73
CA MET A 1 8.30 -25.74 0.37
C MET A 1 6.93 -26.38 0.51
N SER A 2 6.06 -25.87 1.39
CA SER A 2 4.71 -26.42 1.60
C SER A 2 3.83 -26.10 0.38
N ILE A 3 3.67 -27.09 -0.52
CA ILE A 3 2.75 -27.01 -1.67
C ILE A 3 1.33 -26.65 -1.19
N GLY A 4 0.92 -27.17 -0.02
CA GLY A 4 -0.36 -26.87 0.60
C GLY A 4 -0.57 -25.38 0.89
N PHE A 5 0.44 -24.66 1.38
CA PHE A 5 0.31 -23.22 1.64
C PHE A 5 0.12 -22.42 0.34
N PHE A 6 0.87 -22.78 -0.70
CA PHE A 6 0.74 -22.16 -2.01
C PHE A 6 -0.66 -22.36 -2.60
N ILE A 7 -1.20 -23.58 -2.50
CA ILE A 7 -2.58 -23.89 -2.93
C ILE A 7 -3.59 -23.02 -2.18
N ASN A 8 -3.46 -22.88 -0.85
CA ASN A 8 -4.36 -22.03 -0.06
C ASN A 8 -4.30 -20.56 -0.48
N ILE A 9 -3.12 -20.02 -0.79
CA ILE A 9 -2.99 -18.66 -1.33
C ILE A 9 -3.70 -18.53 -2.68
N ILE A 10 -3.52 -19.50 -3.59
CA ILE A 10 -4.19 -19.51 -4.89
C ILE A 10 -5.71 -19.56 -4.72
N VAL A 11 -6.22 -20.45 -3.86
CA VAL A 11 -7.65 -20.59 -3.59
C VAL A 11 -8.20 -19.29 -3.00
N ALA A 12 -7.52 -18.69 -2.01
CA ALA A 12 -7.95 -17.43 -1.41
C ALA A 12 -7.95 -16.28 -2.43
N PHE A 13 -6.92 -16.17 -3.27
CA PHE A 13 -6.83 -15.15 -4.31
C PHE A 13 -7.93 -15.29 -5.37
N ASN A 14 -8.17 -16.52 -5.86
CA ASN A 14 -9.28 -16.78 -6.78
C ASN A 14 -10.63 -16.53 -6.11
N GLY A 15 -10.78 -16.89 -4.83
CA GLY A 15 -11.96 -16.58 -4.03
C GLY A 15 -12.23 -15.07 -3.97
N ILE A 16 -11.19 -14.24 -3.76
CA ILE A 16 -11.32 -12.78 -3.81
C ILE A 16 -11.87 -12.35 -5.18
N ILE A 17 -11.30 -12.82 -6.28
CA ILE A 17 -11.74 -12.47 -7.64
C ILE A 17 -13.19 -12.90 -7.88
N MET A 18 -13.55 -14.14 -7.53
CA MET A 18 -14.91 -14.66 -7.67
C MET A 18 -15.91 -13.83 -6.86
N CYS A 19 -15.60 -13.51 -5.60
CA CYS A 19 -16.44 -12.65 -4.79
C CYS A 19 -16.58 -11.24 -5.40
N LEU A 20 -15.52 -10.68 -5.99
CA LEU A 20 -15.58 -9.39 -6.67
C LEU A 20 -16.48 -9.40 -7.91
N ILE A 21 -16.54 -10.52 -8.64
CA ILE A 21 -17.38 -10.68 -9.83
C ILE A 21 -18.85 -10.95 -9.44
N PHE A 22 -19.08 -11.91 -8.55
CA PHE A 22 -20.43 -12.46 -8.31
C PHE A 22 -21.20 -11.78 -7.18
N LEU A 23 -20.54 -11.24 -6.14
CA LEU A 23 -21.29 -10.58 -5.06
C LEU A 23 -21.79 -9.20 -5.52
N PRO A 24 -22.98 -8.79 -5.07
CA PRO A 24 -23.50 -7.45 -5.40
C PRO A 24 -22.62 -6.35 -4.81
N LYS A 25 -22.64 -5.17 -5.44
CA LYS A 25 -21.96 -3.98 -4.91
C LYS A 25 -22.61 -3.54 -3.60
N ILE A 26 -21.80 -3.12 -2.64
CA ILE A 26 -22.30 -2.51 -1.40
C ILE A 26 -22.93 -1.15 -1.76
N LYS A 27 -24.14 -0.88 -1.27
CA LYS A 27 -24.78 0.44 -1.42
C LYS A 27 -24.25 1.35 -0.32
N LEU A 28 -23.36 2.29 -0.68
CA LEU A 28 -22.98 3.34 0.26
C LEU A 28 -24.02 4.45 0.30
N MET A 29 -24.31 4.94 1.51
CA MET A 29 -25.03 6.19 1.70
C MET A 29 -24.16 7.35 1.23
N TYR A 30 -24.79 8.39 0.69
CA TYR A 30 -24.05 9.58 0.25
C TYR A 30 -23.94 10.58 1.39
N LEU A 31 -22.79 11.24 1.44
CA LEU A 31 -22.51 12.25 2.46
C LEU A 31 -23.31 13.53 2.17
N SER A 32 -23.83 14.15 3.23
CA SER A 32 -24.39 15.50 3.16
C SER A 32 -23.29 16.53 2.86
N ASN A 33 -23.64 17.67 2.28
CA ASN A 33 -22.65 18.71 1.98
C ASN A 33 -21.91 19.20 3.22
N ASN A 34 -22.60 19.34 4.35
CA ASN A 34 -21.98 19.75 5.62
C ASN A 34 -20.92 18.75 6.08
N LEU A 35 -21.21 17.45 5.99
CA LEU A 35 -20.25 16.40 6.34
C LEU A 35 -19.08 16.35 5.37
N ILE A 36 -19.31 16.57 4.06
CA ILE A 36 -18.24 16.70 3.06
C ILE A 36 -17.28 17.83 3.43
N TYR A 37 -17.81 19.04 3.70
CA TYR A 37 -16.96 20.18 4.05
C TYR A 37 -16.22 19.96 5.37
N PHE A 38 -16.87 19.39 6.37
CA PHE A 38 -16.23 19.02 7.64
C PHE A 38 -15.05 18.07 7.44
N LEU A 39 -15.24 17.00 6.66
CA LEU A 39 -14.15 16.05 6.36
C LEU A 39 -13.02 16.72 5.57
N ILE A 40 -13.34 17.59 4.60
CA ILE A 40 -12.32 18.34 3.86
C ILE A 40 -11.50 19.24 4.79
N ILE A 41 -12.13 19.88 5.78
CA ILE A 41 -11.43 20.70 6.79
C ILE A 41 -10.47 19.84 7.62
N ILE A 42 -10.92 18.68 8.09
CA ILE A 42 -10.05 17.73 8.83
C ILE A 42 -8.86 17.30 7.97
N LEU A 43 -9.10 16.87 6.73
CA LEU A 43 -8.05 16.43 5.82
C LEU A 43 -7.06 17.55 5.50
N SER A 44 -7.55 18.77 5.34
CA SER A 44 -6.71 19.96 5.14
C SER A 44 -5.88 20.28 6.38
N GLY A 45 -6.45 20.13 7.57
CA GLY A 45 -5.73 20.28 8.84
C GLY A 45 -4.59 19.28 8.98
N ILE A 46 -4.85 17.99 8.70
CA ILE A 46 -3.81 16.94 8.69
C ILE A 46 -2.72 17.27 7.66
N TYR A 47 -3.12 17.70 6.46
CA TYR A 47 -2.21 18.06 5.39
C TYR A 47 -1.25 19.19 5.82
N ILE A 48 -1.81 20.30 6.31
CA ILE A 48 -1.04 21.46 6.78
C ILE A 48 -0.16 21.09 7.97
N TYR A 49 -0.71 20.40 8.97
CA TYR A 49 0.03 19.93 10.14
C TYR A 49 1.26 19.11 9.74
N THR A 50 1.10 18.19 8.79
CA THR A 50 2.20 17.31 8.35
C THR A 50 3.37 18.11 7.78
N TYR A 51 3.11 19.07 6.88
CA TYR A 51 4.18 19.89 6.29
C TYR A 51 4.79 20.85 7.30
N VAL A 52 3.98 21.49 8.14
CA VAL A 52 4.47 22.37 9.21
C VAL A 52 5.40 21.61 10.15
N MET A 53 5.00 20.41 10.60
CA MET A 53 5.83 19.60 11.48
C MET A 53 7.07 19.03 10.78
N LEU A 54 6.97 18.65 9.51
CA LEU A 54 8.14 18.26 8.72
C LEU A 54 9.16 19.39 8.65
N ILE A 55 8.72 20.63 8.39
CA ILE A 55 9.60 21.80 8.36
C ILE A 55 10.19 22.08 9.75
N ALA A 56 9.36 22.12 10.79
CA ALA A 56 9.77 22.40 12.16
C ALA A 56 10.78 21.36 12.71
N THR A 57 10.71 20.13 12.24
CA THR A 57 11.63 19.04 12.61
C THR A 57 12.88 18.95 11.72
N GLY A 58 13.20 20.00 10.96
CA GLY A 58 14.38 20.04 10.09
C GLY A 58 14.16 19.43 8.70
N GLY A 59 12.94 19.41 8.18
CA GLY A 59 12.64 18.87 6.84
C GLY A 59 13.41 19.59 5.74
N LEU A 60 13.57 20.91 5.88
CA LEU A 60 14.28 21.74 4.90
C LEU A 60 15.79 21.49 4.90
N THR A 61 16.39 21.19 6.05
CA THR A 61 17.83 20.85 6.15
C THR A 61 18.11 19.42 5.67
N ARG A 62 17.09 18.57 5.60
CA ARG A 62 17.15 17.19 5.10
C ARG A 62 16.91 17.05 3.60
N ILE A 63 16.65 18.15 2.89
CA ILE A 63 16.36 18.12 1.45
C ILE A 63 17.55 17.50 0.73
N ASN A 64 17.31 16.31 0.18
CA ASN A 64 18.31 15.58 -0.56
C ASN A 64 17.67 14.84 -1.73
N PHE A 65 18.31 14.91 -2.89
CA PHE A 65 17.94 14.19 -4.11
C PHE A 65 18.92 13.05 -4.41
N ASN A 66 19.98 12.90 -3.63
CA ASN A 66 20.90 11.78 -3.70
C ASN A 66 20.20 10.51 -3.19
N LEU A 67 20.00 9.56 -4.09
CA LEU A 67 19.32 8.30 -3.80
C LEU A 67 20.18 7.32 -2.98
N GLU A 68 21.44 7.66 -2.68
CA GLU A 68 22.39 6.85 -1.91
C GLU A 68 22.36 7.19 -0.40
N GLU A 69 22.12 8.44 -0.04
CA GLU A 69 22.11 8.97 1.35
C GLU A 69 20.78 8.74 2.09
N VAL A 70 20.01 7.73 1.66
CA VAL A 70 18.67 7.45 2.19
C VAL A 70 18.70 6.99 3.64
N TYR A 71 19.79 6.37 4.08
CA TYR A 71 19.93 5.87 5.45
C TYR A 71 20.12 7.00 6.47
N ASP A 72 20.96 7.97 6.16
CA ASP A 72 21.27 9.10 7.05
C ASP A 72 20.02 9.97 7.28
N VAL A 73 19.27 10.25 6.20
CA VAL A 73 18.03 11.03 6.31
C VAL A 73 16.95 10.27 7.10
N ARG A 74 16.91 8.94 7.00
CA ARG A 74 15.97 8.10 7.77
C ARG A 74 16.30 8.06 9.24
N GLU A 75 17.59 8.05 9.59
CA GLU A 75 18.01 8.14 10.98
C GLU A 75 17.58 9.48 11.59
N GLN A 76 17.85 10.59 10.91
CA GLN A 76 17.42 11.93 11.33
C GLN A 76 15.89 12.07 11.43
N LEU A 77 15.11 11.45 10.52
CA LEU A 77 13.65 11.36 10.64
C LEU A 77 13.21 10.55 11.85
N SER A 78 13.92 9.48 12.18
CA SER A 78 13.60 8.64 13.32
C SER A 78 13.90 9.33 14.65
N GLN A 79 14.94 10.17 14.70
CA GLN A 79 15.29 10.96 15.88
C GLN A 79 14.33 12.14 16.07
N ASN A 80 13.91 12.81 14.98
CA ASN A 80 13.04 13.98 15.01
C ASN A 80 11.57 13.64 14.70
N ARG A 81 11.01 12.62 15.36
CA ARG A 81 9.61 12.22 15.17
C ARG A 81 8.66 13.21 15.82
N PHE A 82 7.57 13.52 15.14
CA PHE A 82 6.43 14.24 15.71
C PHE A 82 5.22 13.32 15.90
N PHE A 83 4.21 13.81 16.62
CA PHE A 83 2.99 13.07 16.92
C PHE A 83 2.35 12.50 15.65
N LEU A 84 2.14 11.18 15.63
CA LEU A 84 1.58 10.42 14.51
C LEU A 84 2.30 10.59 13.16
N SER A 85 3.56 11.02 13.15
CA SER A 85 4.37 11.19 11.93
C SER A 85 4.39 9.97 11.02
N SER A 86 4.45 8.75 11.59
CA SER A 86 4.41 7.49 10.84
C SER A 86 3.11 7.27 10.06
N TYR A 87 2.00 7.88 10.47
CA TYR A 87 0.73 7.82 9.77
C TYR A 87 0.57 9.01 8.83
N PHE A 88 0.72 10.23 9.35
CA PHE A 88 0.40 11.44 8.59
C PHE A 88 1.31 11.67 7.38
N ILE A 89 2.62 11.40 7.51
CA ILE A 89 3.54 11.48 6.36
C ILE A 89 3.09 10.52 5.26
N ASN A 90 2.73 9.28 5.64
CA ASN A 90 2.25 8.28 4.70
C ASN A 90 0.88 8.65 4.13
N TRP A 91 -0.03 9.22 4.91
CA TRP A 91 -1.35 9.68 4.45
C TRP A 91 -1.23 10.78 3.39
N VAL A 92 -0.32 11.73 3.62
CA VAL A 92 -0.04 12.78 2.64
C VAL A 92 0.61 12.20 1.39
N GLY A 93 1.70 11.44 1.53
CA GLY A 93 2.48 10.93 0.40
C GLY A 93 1.83 9.81 -0.41
N TYR A 94 0.96 9.00 0.22
CA TYR A 94 0.30 7.85 -0.42
C TYR A 94 -1.17 8.10 -0.80
N SER A 95 -1.83 9.11 -0.25
CA SER A 95 -3.25 9.39 -0.55
C SER A 95 -3.53 10.85 -0.92
N LEU A 96 -3.20 11.84 -0.08
CA LEU A 96 -3.64 13.23 -0.31
C LEU A 96 -2.92 13.93 -1.46
N ASN A 97 -1.59 13.81 -1.57
CA ASN A 97 -0.85 14.33 -2.73
C ASN A 97 -1.26 13.59 -4.03
N PRO A 98 -1.33 12.24 -4.05
CA PRO A 98 -1.93 11.50 -5.17
C PRO A 98 -3.32 11.99 -5.57
N LEU A 99 -4.17 12.33 -4.60
CA LEU A 99 -5.50 12.88 -4.83
C LEU A 99 -5.44 14.19 -5.61
N LEU A 100 -4.57 15.12 -5.24
CA LEU A 100 -4.39 16.40 -5.94
C LEU A 100 -3.93 16.18 -7.39
N ILE A 101 -2.96 15.28 -7.61
CA ILE A 101 -2.46 14.92 -8.94
C ILE A 101 -3.61 14.39 -9.81
N ILE A 102 -4.34 13.38 -9.32
CA ILE A 102 -5.43 12.75 -10.07
C ILE A 102 -6.61 13.69 -10.28
N LEU A 103 -6.96 14.53 -9.31
CA LEU A 103 -8.00 15.55 -9.48
C LEU A 103 -7.57 16.62 -10.49
N GLY A 104 -6.29 17.01 -10.52
CA GLY A 104 -5.73 17.93 -11.52
C GLY A 104 -5.88 17.37 -12.92
N LEU A 105 -5.52 16.10 -13.13
CA LEU A 105 -5.71 15.39 -14.40
C LEU A 105 -7.19 15.25 -14.77
N TYR A 106 -8.04 14.83 -13.81
CA TYR A 106 -9.46 14.59 -14.03
C TYR A 106 -10.25 15.85 -14.36
N LYS A 107 -9.99 16.95 -13.63
CA LYS A 107 -10.67 18.24 -13.83
C LYS A 107 -9.96 19.13 -14.86
N LYS A 108 -8.87 18.65 -15.48
CA LYS A 108 -8.02 19.42 -16.40
C LYS A 108 -7.53 20.75 -15.81
N ARG A 109 -7.21 20.74 -14.51
CA ARG A 109 -6.72 21.91 -13.77
C ARG A 109 -5.22 21.78 -13.56
N GLY A 110 -4.45 22.43 -14.44
CA GLY A 110 -2.98 22.38 -14.43
C GLY A 110 -2.37 22.87 -13.11
N SER A 111 -2.94 23.89 -12.48
CA SER A 111 -2.49 24.39 -11.18
C SER A 111 -2.58 23.32 -10.10
N LEU A 112 -3.71 22.60 -10.01
CA LEU A 112 -3.91 21.53 -9.02
C LEU A 112 -2.96 20.35 -9.25
N LEU A 113 -2.74 19.98 -10.51
CA LEU A 113 -1.76 18.97 -10.90
C LEU A 113 -0.34 19.37 -10.47
N LEU A 114 0.06 20.60 -10.79
CA LEU A 114 1.38 21.13 -10.46
C LEU A 114 1.59 21.19 -8.95
N THR A 115 0.60 21.68 -8.19
CA THR A 115 0.65 21.66 -6.71
C THR A 115 0.82 20.25 -6.19
N GLY A 116 0.05 19.27 -6.68
CA GLY A 116 0.19 17.88 -6.26
C GLY A 116 1.58 17.31 -6.53
N ILE A 117 2.16 17.59 -7.70
CA ILE A 117 3.51 17.15 -8.08
C ILE A 117 4.58 17.81 -7.20
N ILE A 118 4.53 19.14 -7.04
CA ILE A 118 5.50 19.88 -6.21
C ILE A 118 5.46 19.37 -4.77
N MET A 119 4.27 19.20 -4.21
CA MET A 119 4.10 18.73 -2.84
C MET A 119 4.55 17.26 -2.69
N GLN A 120 4.37 16.43 -3.71
CA GLN A 120 4.89 15.06 -3.72
C GLN A 120 6.43 15.01 -3.80
N LEU A 121 7.05 15.89 -4.59
CA LEU A 121 8.50 16.03 -4.64
C LEU A 121 9.06 16.58 -3.32
N LEU A 122 8.37 17.53 -2.70
CA LEU A 122 8.76 18.11 -1.42
C LEU A 122 8.72 17.10 -0.29
N ILE A 123 7.63 16.32 -0.16
CA ILE A 123 7.58 15.27 0.87
C ILE A 123 8.61 14.18 0.59
N PHE A 124 8.89 13.84 -0.68
CA PHE A 124 9.99 12.95 -1.03
C PHE A 124 11.33 13.52 -0.57
N SER A 125 11.66 14.78 -0.90
CA SER A 125 12.95 15.37 -0.56
C SER A 125 13.18 15.50 0.95
N MET A 126 12.11 15.75 1.72
CA MET A 126 12.18 15.81 3.19
C MET A 126 12.27 14.43 3.86
N THR A 127 11.81 13.36 3.20
CA THR A 127 11.69 12.01 3.81
C THR A 127 12.61 10.95 3.22
N ASN A 128 13.12 11.17 2.00
CA ASN A 128 13.86 10.22 1.18
C ASN A 128 13.16 8.85 0.97
N PHE A 129 11.84 8.81 1.07
CA PHE A 129 11.05 7.64 0.68
C PHE A 129 10.90 7.58 -0.84
N LYS A 130 11.78 6.83 -1.51
CA LYS A 130 11.79 6.64 -2.98
C LYS A 130 10.41 6.26 -3.55
N SER A 131 9.56 5.57 -2.79
CA SER A 131 8.19 5.25 -3.19
C SER A 131 7.34 6.50 -3.51
N PHE A 132 7.54 7.61 -2.80
CA PHE A 132 6.83 8.86 -3.05
C PHE A 132 7.18 9.45 -4.43
N LEU A 133 8.44 9.34 -4.85
CA LEU A 133 8.88 9.75 -6.18
C LEU A 133 8.24 8.88 -7.27
N TYR A 134 8.32 7.55 -7.13
CA TYR A 134 7.81 6.62 -8.13
C TYR A 134 6.29 6.70 -8.31
N ILE A 135 5.56 7.08 -7.26
CA ILE A 135 4.11 7.26 -7.29
C ILE A 135 3.67 8.31 -8.31
N ILE A 136 4.43 9.37 -8.55
CA ILE A 136 4.06 10.41 -9.53
C ILE A 136 3.91 9.77 -10.92
N ILE A 137 4.94 9.04 -11.34
CA ILE A 137 4.99 8.36 -12.64
C ILE A 137 3.89 7.30 -12.69
N LEU A 138 3.78 6.50 -11.64
CA LEU A 138 2.85 5.38 -11.57
C LEU A 138 1.38 5.82 -11.66
N LEU A 139 1.01 6.91 -10.97
CA LEU A 139 -0.33 7.49 -11.02
C LEU A 139 -0.70 7.95 -12.44
N ILE A 140 0.22 8.67 -13.09
CA ILE A 140 0.01 9.19 -14.45
C ILE A 140 -0.15 8.03 -15.44
N VAL A 141 0.74 7.04 -15.39
CA VAL A 141 0.70 5.86 -16.25
C VAL A 141 -0.62 5.11 -16.07
N VAL A 142 -1.02 4.80 -14.83
CA VAL A 142 -2.26 4.05 -14.58
C VAL A 142 -3.51 4.86 -14.93
N TYR A 143 -3.52 6.18 -14.71
CA TYR A 143 -4.63 7.04 -15.11
C TYR A 143 -4.90 6.99 -16.63
N TYR A 144 -3.85 6.96 -17.46
CA TYR A 144 -4.00 6.85 -18.92
C TYR A 144 -4.24 5.41 -19.38
N LEU A 145 -3.57 4.42 -18.79
CA LEU A 145 -3.75 3.00 -19.14
C LEU A 145 -5.14 2.47 -18.77
N ALA A 146 -5.74 2.94 -17.67
CA ALA A 146 -7.09 2.57 -17.27
C ALA A 146 -8.16 2.98 -18.29
N GLN A 147 -7.84 3.89 -19.22
CA GLN A 147 -8.72 4.26 -20.33
C GLN A 147 -8.60 3.30 -21.53
N LYS A 148 -7.60 2.40 -21.53
CA LYS A 148 -7.27 1.49 -22.61
C LYS A 148 -7.15 0.05 -22.07
N PRO A 149 -8.27 -0.63 -21.72
CA PRO A 149 -8.23 -1.94 -21.04
C PRO A 149 -7.50 -3.02 -21.86
N LYS A 150 -7.63 -3.01 -23.19
CA LYS A 150 -6.90 -3.93 -24.08
C LYS A 150 -5.37 -3.70 -24.06
N LEU A 151 -4.93 -2.45 -23.86
CA LEU A 151 -3.50 -2.15 -23.73
C LEU A 151 -3.01 -2.56 -22.34
N PHE A 152 -3.80 -2.31 -21.30
CA PHE A 152 -3.50 -2.75 -19.94
C PHE A 152 -3.30 -4.27 -19.85
N SER A 153 -4.18 -5.06 -20.47
CA SER A 153 -4.02 -6.52 -20.49
C SER A 153 -2.78 -6.96 -21.26
N LYS A 154 -2.49 -6.34 -22.42
CA LYS A 154 -1.26 -6.62 -23.20
C LYS A 154 0.00 -6.31 -22.40
N ILE A 155 0.04 -5.19 -21.67
CA ILE A 155 1.17 -4.83 -20.79
C ILE A 155 1.31 -5.86 -19.68
N GLY A 156 0.20 -6.29 -19.06
CA GLY A 156 0.22 -7.34 -18.05
C GLY A 156 0.84 -8.65 -18.56
N ILE A 157 0.45 -9.08 -19.76
CA ILE A 157 1.03 -10.27 -20.42
C ILE A 157 2.52 -10.04 -20.72
N ALA A 158 2.90 -8.88 -21.24
CA ALA A 158 4.28 -8.56 -21.54
C ALA A 158 5.17 -8.56 -20.29
N VAL A 159 4.68 -8.00 -19.18
CA VAL A 159 5.36 -8.03 -17.88
C VAL A 159 5.49 -9.47 -17.37
N PHE A 160 4.44 -10.28 -17.47
CA PHE A 160 4.50 -11.69 -17.08
C PHE A 160 5.55 -12.45 -17.87
N VAL A 161 5.52 -12.35 -19.21
CA VAL A 161 6.50 -13.00 -20.10
C VAL A 161 7.92 -12.51 -19.78
N PHE A 162 8.11 -11.20 -19.59
CA PHE A 162 9.39 -10.62 -19.21
C PHE A 162 9.90 -11.21 -17.89
N LEU A 163 9.06 -11.28 -16.84
CA LEU A 163 9.44 -11.86 -15.55
C LEU A 163 9.79 -13.35 -15.68
N SER A 164 9.05 -14.12 -16.50
CA SER A 164 9.36 -15.53 -16.78
C SER A 164 10.71 -15.69 -17.48
N VAL A 165 10.99 -14.90 -18.51
CA VAL A 165 12.29 -14.92 -19.22
C VAL A 165 13.43 -14.57 -18.27
N MET A 166 13.24 -13.56 -17.42
CA MET A 166 14.25 -13.14 -16.45
C MET A 166 14.49 -14.17 -15.35
N TYR A 167 13.46 -14.93 -14.98
CA TYR A 167 13.62 -16.07 -14.08
C TYR A 167 14.43 -17.20 -14.73
N ILE A 168 14.14 -17.53 -16.00
CA ILE A 168 14.91 -18.52 -16.76
C ILE A 168 16.37 -18.06 -16.91
N HIS A 169 16.59 -16.78 -17.20
CA HIS A 169 17.93 -16.18 -17.25
C HIS A 169 18.66 -16.29 -15.91
N TYR A 170 17.97 -16.08 -14.79
CA TYR A 170 18.53 -16.30 -13.45
C TYR A 170 18.92 -17.77 -13.20
N LEU A 171 18.09 -18.73 -13.64
CA LEU A 171 18.39 -20.16 -13.49
C LEU A 171 19.59 -20.61 -14.33
N THR A 172 19.83 -19.96 -15.47
CA THR A 172 20.87 -20.34 -16.44
C THR A 172 22.21 -19.66 -16.18
N PHE A 173 22.21 -18.36 -15.84
CA PHE A 173 23.42 -17.55 -15.71
C PHE A 173 23.67 -17.04 -14.29
N GLY A 174 22.80 -17.38 -13.33
CA GLY A 174 22.93 -16.96 -11.94
C GLY A 174 22.57 -15.48 -11.69
N VAL A 175 23.15 -14.90 -10.64
CA VAL A 175 22.82 -13.55 -10.16
C VAL A 175 23.58 -12.50 -10.99
N THR A 176 22.87 -11.79 -11.86
CA THR A 176 23.36 -10.54 -12.49
C THR A 176 22.81 -9.31 -11.76
N VAL A 177 23.40 -8.12 -12.01
CA VAL A 177 22.92 -6.84 -11.43
C VAL A 177 21.45 -6.56 -11.80
N LEU A 178 21.05 -6.88 -13.03
CA LEU A 178 19.68 -6.71 -13.52
C LEU A 178 18.71 -7.71 -12.83
N ASN A 179 19.14 -8.97 -12.68
CA ASN A 179 18.36 -10.00 -11.98
C ASN A 179 18.23 -9.69 -10.48
N SER A 180 19.27 -9.14 -9.84
CA SER A 180 19.36 -9.00 -8.37
C SER A 180 18.55 -7.83 -7.81
N SER A 181 18.52 -6.71 -8.50
CA SER A 181 18.07 -5.43 -7.93
C SER A 181 16.60 -5.12 -8.24
N LEU A 182 16.13 -5.37 -9.46
CA LEU A 182 14.75 -5.07 -9.88
C LEU A 182 13.83 -6.27 -9.76
N ILE A 183 14.24 -7.41 -10.30
CA ILE A 183 13.31 -8.55 -10.48
C ILE A 183 13.26 -9.41 -9.22
N ARG A 184 14.44 -9.84 -8.75
CA ARG A 184 14.55 -10.60 -7.51
C ARG A 184 14.00 -9.81 -6.33
N ARG A 185 14.40 -8.56 -6.15
CA ARG A 185 14.01 -7.78 -4.97
C ARG A 185 12.54 -7.36 -4.98
N GLN A 186 11.95 -7.04 -6.13
CA GLN A 186 10.58 -6.54 -6.19
C GLN A 186 9.53 -7.65 -6.28
N PHE A 187 9.85 -8.78 -6.92
CA PHE A 187 8.87 -9.84 -7.18
C PHE A 187 9.18 -11.13 -6.41
N PHE A 188 10.43 -11.63 -6.48
CA PHE A 188 10.76 -12.94 -5.91
C PHE A 188 11.00 -12.90 -4.40
N ILE A 189 11.64 -11.87 -3.86
CA ILE A 189 11.90 -11.76 -2.41
C ILE A 189 10.57 -11.66 -1.65
N PRO A 190 9.62 -10.75 -1.96
CA PRO A 190 8.35 -10.70 -1.26
C PRO A 190 7.60 -12.04 -1.31
N ALA A 191 7.56 -12.68 -2.49
CA ALA A 191 6.98 -14.01 -2.66
C ALA A 191 7.66 -15.05 -1.76
N HIS A 192 8.99 -15.07 -1.71
CA HIS A 192 9.75 -15.99 -0.88
C HIS A 192 9.53 -15.76 0.62
N LEU A 193 9.39 -14.50 1.05
CA LEU A 193 9.12 -14.17 2.46
C LEU A 193 7.83 -14.81 2.96
N HIS A 194 6.78 -14.92 2.13
CA HIS A 194 5.56 -15.64 2.52
C HIS A 194 5.86 -17.09 2.92
N PHE A 195 6.76 -17.77 2.20
CA PHE A 195 7.14 -19.15 2.50
C PHE A 195 8.04 -19.28 3.72
N LEU A 196 8.93 -18.32 3.96
CA LEU A 196 9.75 -18.31 5.18
C LEU A 196 8.91 -18.09 6.43
N TYR A 197 7.96 -17.16 6.37
CA TYR A 197 7.01 -16.95 7.47
C TYR A 197 6.15 -18.21 7.69
N HIS A 198 5.66 -18.84 6.63
CA HIS A 198 4.95 -20.11 6.77
C HIS A 198 5.84 -21.20 7.41
N ASP A 199 7.06 -21.40 6.91
CA ASP A 199 7.98 -22.41 7.44
C ASP A 199 8.27 -22.21 8.94
N PHE A 200 8.40 -20.96 9.39
CA PHE A 200 8.59 -20.66 10.80
C PHE A 200 7.33 -20.95 11.62
N PHE A 201 6.18 -20.36 11.26
CA PHE A 201 4.95 -20.45 12.05
C PHE A 201 4.19 -21.78 11.92
N SER A 202 4.54 -22.62 10.93
CA SER A 202 3.99 -23.98 10.80
C SER A 202 4.60 -24.98 11.79
N ARG A 203 5.70 -24.62 12.46
CA ARG A 203 6.36 -25.46 13.47
C ARG A 203 5.57 -25.37 14.77
N ASN A 204 5.19 -26.51 15.34
CA ASN A 204 4.32 -26.58 16.53
C ASN A 204 4.84 -25.81 17.76
N TYR A 205 6.14 -25.54 17.85
CA TYR A 205 6.74 -24.77 18.95
C TYR A 205 6.73 -23.25 18.74
N ASN A 206 6.30 -22.77 17.57
CA ASN A 206 6.22 -21.35 17.25
C ASN A 206 4.75 -20.90 17.30
N PRO A 207 4.31 -20.19 18.35
CA PRO A 207 2.93 -19.76 18.48
C PRO A 207 2.56 -18.67 17.46
N PHE A 208 1.36 -18.75 16.90
CA PHE A 208 0.78 -17.62 16.18
C PHE A 208 0.58 -16.42 17.13
N ILE A 209 0.59 -15.20 16.59
CA ILE A 209 0.51 -14.00 17.43
C ILE A 209 -0.90 -13.44 17.62
N TYR A 210 -1.89 -13.91 16.87
CA TYR A 210 -3.30 -13.48 17.00
C TYR A 210 -3.51 -11.95 17.02
N PHE A 211 -2.83 -11.22 16.12
CA PHE A 211 -2.89 -9.75 15.97
C PHE A 211 -2.48 -8.95 17.21
N SER A 212 -1.74 -9.56 18.15
CA SER A 212 -1.22 -8.90 19.35
C SER A 212 -0.15 -7.83 19.06
N ASP A 213 0.42 -7.78 17.87
CA ASP A 213 1.31 -6.71 17.40
C ASP A 213 0.56 -5.49 16.83
N SER A 214 -0.77 -5.54 16.79
CA SER A 214 -1.62 -4.54 16.14
C SER A 214 -2.94 -4.35 16.90
N ILE A 215 -4.08 -4.66 16.27
CA ILE A 215 -5.42 -4.35 16.78
C ILE A 215 -5.79 -5.05 18.09
N LEU A 216 -5.14 -6.16 18.44
CA LEU A 216 -5.42 -6.94 19.64
C LEU A 216 -4.31 -6.81 20.70
N SER A 217 -3.43 -5.82 20.58
CA SER A 217 -2.29 -5.62 21.49
C SER A 217 -2.68 -5.39 22.96
N SER A 218 -3.92 -4.95 23.23
CA SER A 218 -4.43 -4.73 24.59
C SER A 218 -5.12 -5.94 25.21
N VAL A 219 -5.42 -6.98 24.42
CA VAL A 219 -6.24 -8.13 24.85
C VAL A 219 -5.46 -9.45 24.76
N VAL A 220 -4.55 -9.55 23.79
CA VAL A 220 -3.77 -10.76 23.53
C VAL A 220 -2.31 -10.50 23.88
N ASN A 221 -1.73 -11.38 24.69
CA ASN A 221 -0.31 -11.32 25.02
C ASN A 221 0.54 -11.71 23.81
N TYR A 222 1.49 -10.84 23.46
CA TYR A 222 2.42 -11.08 22.37
C TYR A 222 3.48 -12.12 22.78
N PRO A 223 3.65 -13.23 22.03
CA PRO A 223 4.42 -14.39 22.50
C PRO A 223 5.94 -14.30 22.25
N TYR A 224 6.43 -13.22 21.64
CA TYR A 224 7.84 -13.04 21.30
C TYR A 224 8.44 -11.84 22.02
N GLN A 225 9.76 -11.84 22.25
CA GLN A 225 10.46 -10.69 22.85
C GLN A 225 10.69 -9.54 21.85
N ASP A 226 10.65 -9.86 20.57
CA ASP A 226 10.99 -8.96 19.47
C ASP A 226 9.86 -8.90 18.45
N ALA A 227 9.81 -7.82 17.65
CA ALA A 227 8.91 -7.75 16.49
C ALA A 227 9.11 -8.96 15.57
N VAL A 228 8.02 -9.49 14.99
CA VAL A 228 8.06 -10.72 14.17
C VAL A 228 9.10 -10.63 13.05
N THR A 229 9.26 -9.46 12.43
CA THR A 229 10.30 -9.22 11.41
C THR A 229 11.71 -9.50 11.94
N ARG A 230 12.04 -9.05 13.16
CA ARG A 230 13.33 -9.33 13.81
C ARG A 230 13.46 -10.81 14.18
N VAL A 231 12.41 -11.43 14.71
CA VAL A 231 12.39 -12.88 15.03
C VAL A 231 12.72 -13.71 13.79
N ILE A 232 12.04 -13.45 12.66
CA ILE A 232 12.28 -14.13 11.39
C ILE A 232 13.70 -13.84 10.85
N SER A 233 14.17 -12.59 10.96
CA SER A 233 15.51 -12.22 10.49
C SER A 233 16.62 -12.95 11.25
N LYS A 234 16.51 -13.04 12.58
CA LYS A 234 17.45 -13.76 13.44
C LYS A 234 17.42 -15.26 13.15
N PHE A 235 16.23 -15.83 12.98
CA PHE A 235 16.06 -17.26 12.77
C PHE A 235 16.70 -17.77 11.46
N TYR A 236 16.46 -17.09 10.33
CA TYR A 236 16.94 -17.55 9.03
C TYR A 236 18.30 -17.00 8.61
N TRP A 237 18.75 -15.86 9.18
CA TRP A 237 19.97 -15.19 8.75
C TRP A 237 20.94 -14.83 9.87
N GLY A 238 20.60 -15.08 11.15
CA GLY A 238 21.49 -14.79 12.28
C GLY A 238 21.81 -13.29 12.47
N ARG A 239 21.03 -12.38 11.87
CA ARG A 239 21.24 -10.94 11.94
C ARG A 239 19.92 -10.19 11.91
N GLU A 240 19.92 -8.97 12.46
CA GLU A 240 18.71 -8.15 12.55
C GLU A 240 18.47 -7.32 11.29
N PHE A 241 17.30 -7.52 10.66
CA PHE A 241 16.75 -6.63 9.63
C PHE A 241 15.24 -6.82 9.52
N GLY A 242 14.57 -6.09 8.61
CA GLY A 242 13.12 -6.15 8.43
C GLY A 242 12.67 -6.92 7.19
N PRO A 243 12.55 -8.26 7.22
CA PRO A 243 11.95 -9.06 6.15
C PRO A 243 10.43 -8.90 6.13
N ASN A 244 9.93 -7.73 5.73
CA ASN A 244 8.49 -7.45 5.73
C ASN A 244 7.74 -8.38 4.75
N VAL A 245 6.69 -9.03 5.25
CA VAL A 245 5.86 -9.93 4.47
C VAL A 245 4.52 -9.29 4.11
N GLY A 246 4.03 -9.60 2.91
CA GLY A 246 2.75 -9.12 2.43
C GLY A 246 1.55 -9.69 3.17
N PHE A 247 0.39 -9.22 2.74
CA PHE A 247 -0.95 -9.55 3.24
C PHE A 247 -1.16 -11.02 3.60
N PHE A 248 -0.85 -11.96 2.69
CA PHE A 248 -1.09 -13.39 2.95
C PHE A 248 -0.18 -13.99 4.04
N GLY A 249 1.08 -13.54 4.11
CA GLY A 249 2.02 -14.03 5.12
C GLY A 249 1.70 -13.42 6.47
N ASN A 250 1.29 -12.14 6.48
CA ASN A 250 0.72 -11.50 7.66
C ASN A 250 -0.53 -12.21 8.17
N ALA A 251 -1.44 -12.59 7.28
CA ALA A 251 -2.62 -13.37 7.65
C ALA A 251 -2.23 -14.71 8.31
N TYR A 252 -1.25 -15.40 7.72
CA TYR A 252 -0.78 -16.69 8.19
C TYR A 252 -0.08 -16.62 9.56
N PHE A 253 0.86 -15.69 9.78
CA PHE A 253 1.56 -15.64 11.07
C PHE A 253 0.66 -15.17 12.23
N ASN A 254 -0.49 -14.58 11.92
CA ASN A 254 -1.46 -14.16 12.92
C ASN A 254 -2.34 -15.30 13.40
N ILE A 255 -2.95 -16.09 12.51
CA ILE A 255 -3.89 -17.17 12.89
C ILE A 255 -3.88 -18.36 11.90
N GLY A 256 -2.78 -18.59 11.19
CA GLY A 256 -2.61 -19.68 10.24
C GLY A 256 -3.45 -19.56 8.97
N ILE A 257 -3.80 -20.71 8.38
CA ILE A 257 -4.65 -20.79 7.18
C ILE A 257 -6.02 -20.12 7.34
N PRO A 258 -6.73 -20.25 8.50
CA PRO A 258 -7.95 -19.48 8.74
C PRO A 258 -7.77 -17.97 8.56
N GLY A 259 -6.60 -17.42 8.91
CA GLY A 259 -6.27 -16.02 8.71
C GLY A 259 -6.22 -15.61 7.27
N VAL A 260 -5.61 -16.44 6.42
CA VAL A 260 -5.53 -16.23 4.98
C VAL A 260 -6.93 -16.03 4.40
N TYR A 261 -7.90 -16.87 4.77
CA TYR A 261 -9.29 -16.73 4.32
C TYR A 261 -10.01 -15.55 4.97
N LEU A 262 -9.89 -15.37 6.28
CA LEU A 262 -10.53 -14.26 7.01
C LEU A 262 -10.12 -12.90 6.43
N LEU A 263 -8.82 -12.64 6.33
CA LEU A 263 -8.34 -11.36 5.81
C LEU A 263 -8.70 -11.21 4.32
N SER A 264 -8.81 -12.30 3.56
CA SER A 264 -9.25 -12.26 2.15
C SER A 264 -10.71 -11.81 2.03
N ILE A 265 -11.59 -12.29 2.91
CA ILE A 265 -12.98 -11.83 3.01
C ILE A 265 -13.03 -10.35 3.40
N LEU A 266 -12.22 -9.92 4.38
CA LEU A 266 -12.14 -8.50 4.76
C LEU A 266 -11.64 -7.62 3.59
N LEU A 267 -10.68 -8.10 2.80
CA LEU A 267 -10.23 -7.41 1.60
C LEU A 267 -11.35 -7.30 0.56
N VAL A 268 -12.12 -8.37 0.31
CA VAL A 268 -13.31 -8.32 -0.57
C VAL A 268 -14.29 -7.23 -0.11
N LEU A 269 -14.57 -7.14 1.20
CA LEU A 269 -15.47 -6.12 1.73
C LEU A 269 -14.96 -4.70 1.44
N LEU A 270 -13.67 -4.43 1.69
CA LEU A 270 -13.06 -3.13 1.37
C LEU A 270 -13.15 -2.79 -0.12
N LEU A 271 -12.90 -3.78 -0.99
CA LEU A 271 -12.97 -3.58 -2.43
C LEU A 271 -14.40 -3.42 -2.95
N LYS A 272 -15.39 -4.02 -2.29
CA LYS A 272 -16.80 -3.79 -2.58
C LYS A 272 -17.24 -2.37 -2.18
N ILE A 273 -16.69 -1.83 -1.09
CA ILE A 273 -16.87 -0.42 -0.71
C ILE A 273 -16.29 0.49 -1.79
N VAL A 274 -15.08 0.21 -2.27
CA VAL A 274 -14.47 0.91 -3.41
C VAL A 274 -15.39 0.89 -4.64
N GLN A 275 -15.86 -0.29 -5.05
CA GLN A 275 -16.69 -0.46 -6.26
C GLN A 275 -17.99 0.34 -6.22
N SER A 276 -18.50 0.66 -5.03
CA SER A 276 -19.68 1.50 -4.88
C SER A 276 -19.46 2.95 -5.35
N THR A 277 -18.22 3.44 -5.31
CA THR A 277 -17.85 4.80 -5.74
C THR A 277 -17.78 4.95 -7.27
N GLU A 278 -17.74 3.84 -8.01
CA GLU A 278 -17.73 3.81 -9.49
C GLU A 278 -18.99 4.40 -10.12
N LYS A 279 -20.09 4.51 -9.36
CA LYS A 279 -21.35 5.04 -9.89
C LYS A 279 -21.23 6.51 -10.34
N HIS A 280 -20.31 7.27 -9.75
CA HIS A 280 -20.16 8.71 -10.03
C HIS A 280 -18.74 9.12 -10.39
N LEU A 281 -17.77 8.21 -10.30
CA LEU A 281 -16.38 8.45 -10.67
C LEU A 281 -15.95 7.53 -11.80
N PRO A 282 -15.21 8.03 -12.79
CA PRO A 282 -14.70 7.17 -13.85
C PRO A 282 -13.64 6.21 -13.30
N SER A 283 -13.61 4.98 -13.84
CA SER A 283 -12.67 3.93 -13.42
C SER A 283 -11.22 4.40 -13.36
N LYS A 284 -10.78 5.25 -14.31
CA LYS A 284 -9.42 5.82 -14.33
C LYS A 284 -9.01 6.58 -13.06
N VAL A 285 -9.95 7.25 -12.39
CA VAL A 285 -9.68 7.97 -11.14
C VAL A 285 -9.52 6.96 -9.99
N ILE A 286 -10.44 6.01 -9.92
CA ILE A 286 -10.48 4.97 -8.88
C ILE A 286 -9.22 4.09 -8.98
N SER A 287 -8.93 3.56 -10.18
CA SER A 287 -7.78 2.69 -10.43
C SER A 287 -6.46 3.36 -10.08
N ALA A 288 -6.28 4.64 -10.42
CA ALA A 288 -5.06 5.36 -10.11
C ALA A 288 -4.88 5.58 -8.60
N LEU A 289 -5.92 6.01 -7.89
CA LEU A 289 -5.83 6.30 -6.46
C LEU A 289 -5.66 5.03 -5.59
N ILE A 290 -6.23 3.92 -6.01
CA ILE A 290 -6.21 2.65 -5.27
C ILE A 290 -4.92 1.88 -5.47
N LEU A 291 -4.19 2.17 -6.53
CA LEU A 291 -2.92 1.50 -6.84
C LEU A 291 -1.91 1.60 -5.69
N THR A 292 -1.79 2.79 -5.09
CA THR A 292 -0.84 3.03 -4.01
C THR A 292 -1.06 2.11 -2.80
N PRO A 293 -2.27 2.05 -2.20
CA PRO A 293 -2.51 1.11 -1.10
C PRO A 293 -2.44 -0.37 -1.53
N PHE A 294 -2.74 -0.70 -2.79
CA PHE A 294 -2.58 -2.08 -3.28
C PHE A 294 -1.11 -2.52 -3.33
N MET A 295 -0.19 -1.63 -3.72
CA MET A 295 1.24 -1.92 -3.71
C MET A 295 1.75 -2.18 -2.27
N ALA A 296 1.13 -1.54 -1.27
CA ALA A 296 1.45 -1.80 0.13
C ALA A 296 1.01 -3.21 0.58
N LEU A 297 -0.11 -3.75 0.09
CA LEU A 297 -0.55 -5.12 0.42
C LEU A 297 0.46 -6.20 0.02
N ILE A 298 1.33 -5.92 -0.94
CA ILE A 298 2.39 -6.85 -1.40
C ILE A 298 3.47 -7.03 -0.32
N ASN A 299 3.74 -5.99 0.48
CA ASN A 299 4.89 -5.96 1.41
C ASN A 299 4.50 -5.65 2.86
N SER A 300 3.22 -5.43 3.13
CA SER A 300 2.72 -5.05 4.45
C SER A 300 1.48 -5.86 4.82
N GLY A 301 1.23 -5.99 6.12
CA GLY A 301 0.03 -6.62 6.66
C GLY A 301 -1.26 -5.86 6.32
N PHE A 302 -2.40 -6.51 6.52
CA PHE A 302 -3.71 -5.95 6.16
C PHE A 302 -4.02 -4.66 6.94
N PHE A 303 -3.97 -4.70 8.28
CA PHE A 303 -4.28 -3.55 9.12
C PHE A 303 -3.23 -2.43 9.00
N THR A 304 -1.95 -2.79 8.86
CA THR A 304 -0.89 -1.81 8.55
C THR A 304 -1.14 -1.12 7.21
N THR A 305 -1.61 -1.84 6.20
CA THR A 305 -1.96 -1.24 4.91
C THR A 305 -3.19 -0.32 5.03
N LEU A 306 -4.17 -0.75 5.82
CA LEU A 306 -5.40 0.00 6.07
C LEU A 306 -5.12 1.36 6.73
N LEU A 307 -4.31 1.36 7.79
CA LEU A 307 -4.05 2.52 8.63
C LEU A 307 -2.77 3.26 8.23
N THR A 308 -1.64 2.59 8.12
CA THR A 308 -0.34 3.24 7.86
C THR A 308 -0.15 3.59 6.40
N HIS A 309 -0.47 2.69 5.47
CA HIS A 309 -0.35 2.96 4.02
C HIS A 309 -1.60 3.58 3.39
N SER A 310 -2.43 4.22 4.22
CA SER A 310 -3.51 5.12 3.82
C SER A 310 -4.68 4.49 3.04
N PHE A 311 -4.82 3.16 2.99
CA PHE A 311 -5.89 2.55 2.20
C PHE A 311 -7.30 3.00 2.67
N LEU A 312 -7.52 3.06 3.98
CA LEU A 312 -8.79 3.56 4.54
C LEU A 312 -9.02 5.02 4.14
N LEU A 313 -7.96 5.85 4.20
CA LEU A 313 -8.02 7.25 3.81
C LEU A 313 -8.32 7.43 2.32
N THR A 314 -7.75 6.57 1.46
CA THR A 314 -8.08 6.54 0.03
C THR A 314 -9.55 6.19 -0.20
N ILE A 315 -10.11 5.24 0.56
CA ILE A 315 -11.55 4.92 0.49
C ILE A 315 -12.40 6.12 0.92
N ILE A 316 -12.04 6.78 2.03
CA ILE A 316 -12.74 7.97 2.53
C ILE A 316 -12.71 9.10 1.49
N THR A 317 -11.55 9.37 0.89
CA THR A 317 -11.42 10.43 -0.12
C THR A 317 -12.20 10.11 -1.40
N LEU A 318 -12.20 8.86 -1.86
CA LEU A 318 -13.06 8.42 -2.97
C LEU A 318 -14.55 8.60 -2.65
N TRP A 319 -14.96 8.27 -1.41
CA TRP A 319 -16.35 8.43 -0.98
C TRP A 319 -16.78 9.90 -0.91
N ILE A 320 -15.89 10.79 -0.44
CA ILE A 320 -16.09 12.24 -0.45
C ILE A 320 -16.30 12.75 -1.89
N ILE A 321 -15.39 12.41 -2.82
CA ILE A 321 -15.47 12.92 -4.20
C ILE A 321 -16.71 12.35 -4.90
N SER A 322 -16.99 11.06 -4.75
CA SER A 322 -18.19 10.42 -5.33
C SER A 322 -19.48 11.07 -4.81
N SER A 323 -19.54 11.38 -3.51
CA SER A 323 -20.70 12.07 -2.91
C SER A 323 -20.82 13.51 -3.41
N TYR A 324 -19.71 14.24 -3.52
CA TYR A 324 -19.68 15.60 -4.04
C TYR A 324 -20.16 15.68 -5.50
N GLU A 325 -19.65 14.80 -6.37
CA GLU A 325 -20.07 14.75 -7.78
C GLU A 325 -21.56 14.42 -7.93
N LYS A 326 -22.11 13.54 -7.07
CA LYS A 326 -23.55 13.27 -7.06
C LYS A 326 -24.35 14.51 -6.63
N ASN A 327 -23.98 15.12 -5.50
CA ASN A 327 -24.71 16.28 -4.97
C ASN A 327 -24.68 17.46 -5.94
N LYS A 328 -23.59 17.61 -6.70
CA LYS A 328 -23.47 18.61 -7.76
C LYS A 328 -24.43 18.35 -8.94
N LYS A 329 -24.74 17.10 -9.28
CA LYS A 329 -25.67 16.74 -10.36
C LYS A 329 -27.15 16.89 -9.98
N MET A 330 -27.46 16.92 -8.69
CA MET A 330 -28.84 17.09 -8.18
C MET A 330 -29.20 18.58 -7.95
N ARG A 331 -28.21 19.47 -8.08
CA ARG A 331 -28.39 20.92 -8.17
C ARG A 331 -28.36 21.31 -9.64
#